data_AF-A0AB38DSC2-F1
#
_entry.id   AF-A0AB38DSC2-F1
#
_cell.length_a   1.000
_cell.length_b   1.000
_cell.length_c   1.000
_cell.angle_alpha   90.00
_cell.angle_beta   90.00
_cell.angle_gamma   90.00
#
_symmetry.space_group_name_H-M   'P 1'
#
loop_
_entity.id
_entity.type
_entity.pdbx_description
1 polymer ?
#
loop_
_entity_poly.entity_id
_entity_poly.type
_entity_poly.pdbx_seq_one_letter_code
_entity_poly.pdbx_strand_id
1 'polypeptide(L)'
;MIMKEIIYIDESSFEYDPKVGYLNITCELPFICERDTLYVENPNPDDEKFTVLNIASPSNDTLEVHLNSDDWIVVKSDLDINKYLFKEIIGNFRYFNEYCNKDDKFKFVFKKNDLESFDLYRDDDNGDLVFSISLFKEKETYYLIVFEPDKPWKRDKVSDFQFSGKQLTCHLENGDTFNSKIICVPYIEDIINNISELLR
;
A
#
# COMPACT_ATOMS: atom_id res chain seq x y z
N MET A 1 -14.16 -28.34 9.33
CA MET A 1 -14.94 -27.57 10.33
C MET A 1 -14.89 -26.15 9.83
N ILE A 2 -16.01 -25.55 9.47
CA ILE A 2 -16.02 -24.17 8.94
C ILE A 2 -15.57 -23.25 10.08
N MET A 3 -14.43 -22.58 9.91
CA MET A 3 -13.94 -21.62 10.89
C MET A 3 -14.44 -20.22 10.50
N LYS A 4 -14.97 -19.48 11.48
CA LYS A 4 -15.22 -18.05 11.35
C LYS A 4 -14.30 -17.30 12.30
N GLU A 5 -13.28 -16.66 11.76
CA GLU A 5 -12.31 -15.88 12.52
C GLU A 5 -12.65 -14.39 12.47
N ILE A 6 -12.51 -13.69 13.59
CA ILE A 6 -12.75 -12.24 13.69
C ILE A 6 -11.46 -11.58 14.16
N ILE A 7 -10.94 -10.64 13.36
CA ILE A 7 -9.65 -9.99 13.56
C ILE A 7 -9.86 -8.49 13.60
N TYR A 8 -9.27 -7.83 14.61
CA TYR A 8 -9.27 -6.38 14.72
C TYR A 8 -7.88 -5.87 14.40
N ILE A 9 -7.79 -4.95 13.45
CA ILE A 9 -6.51 -4.43 12.96
C ILE A 9 -6.37 -2.93 13.23
N ASP A 10 -5.15 -2.51 13.55
CA ASP A 10 -4.73 -1.11 13.61
C ASP A 10 -3.58 -0.81 12.64
N GLU A 11 -3.21 -1.78 11.80
CA GLU A 11 -2.15 -1.69 10.80
C GLU A 11 -2.66 -2.17 9.44
N SER A 12 -2.14 -1.57 8.37
CA SER A 12 -2.39 -2.00 7.00
C SER A 12 -1.29 -1.53 6.05
N SER A 13 -1.27 -2.08 4.84
CA SER A 13 -0.40 -1.56 3.78
C SER A 13 -1.06 -1.62 2.41
N PHE A 14 -0.65 -0.72 1.54
CA PHE A 14 -1.00 -0.70 0.12
C PHE A 14 0.29 -0.74 -0.70
N GLU A 15 0.43 -1.75 -1.55
CA GLU A 15 1.61 -1.96 -2.39
C GLU A 15 1.20 -2.09 -3.86
N TYR A 16 1.93 -1.38 -4.71
CA TYR A 16 1.77 -1.39 -6.15
C TYR A 16 3.10 -1.77 -6.79
N ASP A 17 3.11 -2.90 -7.50
CA ASP A 17 4.23 -3.34 -8.34
C ASP A 17 3.72 -3.61 -9.77
N PRO A 18 3.77 -2.60 -10.64
CA PRO A 18 3.21 -2.68 -11.98
C PRO A 18 3.99 -3.60 -12.92
N LYS A 19 5.24 -3.93 -12.57
CA LYS A 19 6.14 -4.75 -13.39
C LYS A 19 5.81 -6.22 -13.35
N VAL A 20 5.07 -6.64 -12.33
CA VAL A 20 4.53 -8.00 -12.24
C VAL A 20 3.01 -7.99 -12.26
N GLY A 21 2.39 -6.82 -12.57
CA GLY A 21 0.94 -6.68 -12.55
C GLY A 21 0.37 -7.01 -11.17
N TYR A 22 0.99 -6.48 -10.13
CA TYR A 22 0.67 -6.77 -8.74
C TYR A 22 0.15 -5.53 -8.01
N LEU A 23 -1.03 -5.68 -7.41
CA LEU A 23 -1.59 -4.78 -6.42
C LEU A 23 -1.88 -5.60 -5.18
N ASN A 24 -1.41 -5.13 -4.03
CA ASN A 24 -1.62 -5.79 -2.75
C ASN A 24 -2.13 -4.80 -1.71
N ILE A 25 -3.20 -5.18 -1.04
CA ILE A 25 -3.66 -4.51 0.17
C ILE A 25 -3.53 -5.52 1.30
N THR A 26 -2.75 -5.20 2.32
CA THR A 26 -2.61 -6.03 3.51
C THR A 26 -3.38 -5.41 4.66
N CYS A 27 -4.36 -6.13 5.17
CA CYS A 27 -5.21 -5.74 6.31
C CYS A 27 -5.35 -6.95 7.22
N GLU A 28 -4.31 -7.26 8.00
CA GLU A 28 -3.96 -8.60 8.51
C GLU A 28 -3.51 -9.56 7.40
N LEU A 29 -4.36 -9.74 6.40
CA LEU A 29 -4.13 -10.68 5.32
C LEU A 29 -3.72 -9.94 4.05
N PRO A 30 -2.74 -10.46 3.29
CA PRO A 30 -2.38 -9.94 1.99
C PRO A 30 -3.46 -10.30 0.96
N PHE A 31 -4.26 -9.32 0.57
CA PHE A 31 -5.19 -9.43 -0.56
C PHE A 31 -4.42 -9.10 -1.83
N ILE A 32 -4.32 -10.07 -2.74
CA ILE A 32 -3.56 -9.93 -3.98
C ILE A 32 -4.52 -10.04 -5.16
N CYS A 33 -4.49 -9.07 -6.07
CA CYS A 33 -5.16 -9.18 -7.37
C CYS A 33 -4.13 -9.56 -8.42
N GLU A 34 -4.31 -10.73 -9.03
CA GLU A 34 -3.53 -11.18 -10.18
C GLU A 34 -4.50 -11.69 -11.25
N ARG A 35 -4.48 -11.07 -12.44
CA ARG A 35 -5.27 -11.47 -13.62
C ARG A 35 -6.77 -11.67 -13.30
N ASP A 36 -7.40 -10.62 -12.77
CA ASP A 36 -8.82 -10.58 -12.38
C ASP A 36 -9.24 -11.57 -11.26
N THR A 37 -8.27 -12.24 -10.63
CA THR A 37 -8.53 -13.16 -9.52
C THR A 37 -8.00 -12.58 -8.22
N LEU A 38 -8.87 -12.56 -7.21
CA LEU A 38 -8.55 -12.12 -5.85
C LEU A 38 -8.13 -13.32 -5.00
N TYR A 39 -6.93 -13.24 -4.44
CA TYR A 39 -6.37 -14.24 -3.55
C TYR A 39 -6.13 -13.64 -2.17
N VAL A 40 -6.13 -14.50 -1.17
CA VAL A 40 -5.58 -14.25 0.15
C VAL A 40 -4.40 -15.20 0.33
N GLU A 41 -3.22 -14.66 0.55
CA GLU A 41 -2.05 -15.48 0.89
C GLU A 41 -2.06 -15.78 2.39
N ASN A 42 -1.90 -17.05 2.73
CA ASN A 42 -1.78 -17.47 4.12
C ASN A 42 -0.42 -16.98 4.65
N PRO A 43 -0.35 -16.34 5.83
CA PRO A 43 0.91 -15.91 6.42
C PRO A 43 1.88 -17.07 6.70
N ASN A 44 1.42 -18.32 6.68
CA ASN A 44 2.27 -19.49 6.69
C ASN A 44 2.84 -19.77 5.28
N PRO A 45 4.16 -19.63 5.05
CA PRO A 45 4.78 -19.81 3.75
C PRO A 45 4.68 -21.24 3.19
N ASP A 46 4.33 -22.22 4.04
CA ASP A 46 4.11 -23.61 3.63
C ASP A 46 2.67 -23.88 3.15
N ASP A 47 1.73 -22.95 3.34
CA ASP A 47 0.32 -23.11 3.00
C ASP A 47 -0.04 -22.50 1.63
N GLU A 48 -1.04 -23.11 0.97
CA GLU A 48 -1.51 -22.67 -0.34
C GLU A 48 -2.20 -21.29 -0.29
N LYS A 49 -2.06 -20.51 -1.38
CA LYS A 49 -2.86 -19.30 -1.59
C LYS A 49 -4.34 -19.68 -1.73
N PHE A 50 -5.21 -19.01 -0.98
CA PHE A 50 -6.65 -19.26 -1.05
C PHE A 50 -7.33 -18.31 -2.01
N THR A 51 -8.14 -18.84 -2.92
CA THR A 51 -8.97 -18.02 -3.80
C THR A 51 -10.16 -17.48 -3.02
N VAL A 52 -10.46 -16.19 -3.17
CA VAL A 52 -11.64 -15.57 -2.57
C VAL A 52 -12.88 -15.94 -3.38
N LEU A 53 -13.79 -16.72 -2.80
CA LEU A 53 -15.07 -17.08 -3.39
C LEU A 53 -16.08 -15.93 -3.31
N ASN A 54 -16.12 -15.24 -2.16
CA ASN A 54 -17.04 -14.13 -1.94
C ASN A 54 -16.42 -13.10 -1.00
N ILE A 55 -16.78 -11.83 -1.19
CA ILE A 55 -16.38 -10.74 -0.32
C ILE A 55 -17.57 -9.82 -0.07
N ALA A 56 -17.72 -9.36 1.16
CA ALA A 56 -18.78 -8.43 1.55
C ALA A 56 -18.25 -7.41 2.56
N SER A 57 -18.81 -6.21 2.55
CA SER A 57 -18.66 -5.24 3.64
C SER A 57 -20.04 -5.02 4.24
N PRO A 58 -20.40 -5.75 5.33
CA PRO A 58 -21.68 -5.56 5.99
C PRO A 58 -21.81 -4.17 6.64
N SER A 59 -20.67 -3.53 6.92
CA SER A 59 -20.54 -2.17 7.43
C SER A 59 -19.19 -1.60 7.01
N ASN A 60 -19.06 -0.27 6.97
CA ASN A 60 -17.84 0.42 6.49
C ASN A 60 -16.55 0.00 7.22
N ASP A 61 -16.67 -0.47 8.46
CA ASP A 61 -15.58 -0.89 9.36
C ASP A 61 -15.29 -2.40 9.31
N THR A 62 -15.99 -3.15 8.46
CA THR A 62 -15.94 -4.62 8.45
C THR A 62 -15.80 -5.15 7.02
N LEU A 63 -14.87 -6.08 6.84
CA LEU A 63 -14.65 -6.85 5.61
C LEU A 63 -14.85 -8.34 5.94
N GLU A 64 -15.83 -8.99 5.31
CA GLU A 64 -16.05 -10.43 5.39
C GLU A 64 -15.58 -11.11 4.09
N VAL A 65 -14.78 -12.15 4.23
CA VAL A 65 -14.14 -12.89 3.14
C VAL A 65 -14.47 -14.37 3.27
N HIS A 66 -14.95 -14.99 2.20
CA HIS A 66 -15.19 -16.41 2.10
C HIS A 66 -14.18 -17.04 1.15
N LEU A 67 -13.41 -18.00 1.64
CA LEU A 67 -12.32 -18.65 0.92
C LEU A 67 -12.76 -19.97 0.28
N ASN A 68 -12.00 -20.45 -0.70
CA ASN A 68 -12.22 -21.76 -1.32
C ASN A 68 -11.90 -22.96 -0.39
N SER A 69 -11.33 -22.71 0.79
CA SER A 69 -11.22 -23.68 1.90
C SER A 69 -12.54 -23.87 2.67
N ASP A 70 -13.59 -23.14 2.31
CA ASP A 70 -14.86 -22.96 3.05
C ASP A 70 -14.73 -22.13 4.35
N ASP A 71 -13.57 -21.53 4.63
CA ASP A 71 -13.37 -20.68 5.80
C ASP A 71 -13.90 -19.24 5.59
N TRP A 72 -14.30 -18.62 6.70
CA TRP A 72 -14.75 -17.25 6.77
C TRP A 72 -13.81 -16.40 7.62
N ILE A 73 -13.36 -15.28 7.06
CA ILE A 73 -12.50 -14.33 7.75
C ILE A 73 -13.23 -13.00 7.83
N VAL A 74 -13.29 -12.42 9.02
CA VAL A 74 -13.90 -11.12 9.27
C VAL A 74 -12.85 -10.17 9.82
N VAL A 75 -12.44 -9.21 8.99
CA VAL A 75 -11.49 -8.16 9.38
C VAL A 75 -12.27 -6.92 9.78
N LYS A 76 -11.92 -6.33 10.91
CA LYS A 76 -12.57 -5.12 11.46
C LYS A 76 -11.57 -4.04 11.78
N SER A 77 -11.94 -2.79 11.53
CA SER A 77 -11.12 -1.64 11.87
C SER A 77 -11.91 -0.35 12.01
N ASP A 78 -11.61 0.40 13.08
CA ASP A 78 -12.15 1.74 13.30
C ASP A 78 -11.34 2.85 12.59
N LEU A 79 -10.18 2.50 12.01
CA LEU A 79 -9.30 3.42 11.28
C LEU A 79 -9.86 3.79 9.91
N ASP A 80 -9.86 5.08 9.56
CA ASP A 80 -10.46 5.57 8.32
C ASP A 80 -9.69 5.12 7.08
N ILE A 81 -8.36 5.02 7.19
CA ILE A 81 -7.52 4.44 6.13
C ILE A 81 -7.89 2.99 5.84
N ASN A 82 -8.15 2.18 6.86
CA ASN A 82 -8.53 0.78 6.68
C ASN A 82 -9.94 0.65 6.09
N LYS A 83 -10.89 1.49 6.53
CA LYS A 83 -12.24 1.55 5.94
C LYS A 83 -12.19 1.93 4.46
N TYR A 84 -11.29 2.83 4.09
CA TYR A 84 -11.05 3.18 2.69
C TYR A 84 -10.48 1.98 1.91
N LEU A 85 -9.43 1.33 2.43
CA LEU A 85 -8.83 0.16 1.80
C LEU A 85 -9.82 -1.01 1.65
N PHE A 86 -10.71 -1.25 2.61
CA PHE A 86 -11.77 -2.26 2.47
C PHE A 86 -12.69 -1.99 1.28
N LYS A 87 -13.04 -0.72 1.03
CA LYS A 87 -13.84 -0.34 -0.14
C LYS A 87 -13.09 -0.59 -1.43
N GLU A 88 -11.79 -0.30 -1.46
CA GLU A 88 -10.97 -0.58 -2.63
C GLU A 88 -10.93 -2.09 -2.92
N ILE A 89 -10.67 -2.95 -1.92
CA ILE A 89 -10.67 -4.43 -2.08
C ILE A 89 -11.98 -4.94 -2.68
N ILE A 90 -13.14 -4.44 -2.21
CA ILE A 90 -14.46 -4.89 -2.68
C ILE A 90 -14.78 -4.36 -4.09
N GLY A 91 -14.42 -3.12 -4.36
CA GLY A 91 -14.73 -2.42 -5.59
C GLY A 91 -13.62 -2.56 -6.63
N ASN A 92 -12.76 -1.55 -6.66
CA ASN A 92 -11.89 -1.28 -7.80
C ASN A 92 -10.72 -2.27 -7.94
N PHE A 93 -10.38 -2.98 -6.86
CA PHE A 93 -9.21 -3.85 -6.81
C PHE A 93 -9.22 -4.95 -7.89
N ARG A 94 -10.41 -5.40 -8.32
CA ARG A 94 -10.56 -6.41 -9.38
C ARG A 94 -10.39 -5.88 -10.81
N TYR A 95 -10.40 -4.57 -11.01
CA TYR A 95 -10.16 -3.95 -12.32
C TYR A 95 -8.67 -3.68 -12.57
N PHE A 96 -7.82 -4.06 -11.62
CA PHE A 96 -6.38 -3.97 -11.75
C PHE A 96 -5.86 -5.06 -12.70
N ASN A 97 -5.59 -4.71 -13.95
CA ASN A 97 -5.06 -5.68 -14.91
C ASN A 97 -4.12 -5.10 -15.98
N GLU A 98 -3.35 -4.06 -15.63
CA GLU A 98 -2.46 -3.41 -16.59
C GLU A 98 -1.01 -3.42 -16.08
N TYR A 99 -0.23 -4.33 -16.65
CA TYR A 99 1.23 -4.29 -16.59
C TYR A 99 1.74 -2.94 -17.12
N CYS A 100 2.58 -2.26 -16.33
CA CYS A 100 3.17 -0.99 -16.74
C CYS A 100 4.64 -0.87 -16.29
N ASN A 101 5.58 -1.07 -17.20
CA ASN A 101 7.01 -0.93 -16.89
C ASN A 101 7.47 0.50 -16.60
N LYS A 102 6.64 1.50 -16.90
CA LYS A 102 7.00 2.92 -16.75
C LYS A 102 6.61 3.50 -15.40
N ASP A 103 5.76 2.79 -14.68
CA ASP A 103 5.25 3.23 -13.40
C ASP A 103 6.26 2.92 -12.28
N ASP A 104 6.20 3.72 -11.21
CA ASP A 104 6.96 3.48 -10.00
C ASP A 104 6.36 2.30 -9.24
N LYS A 105 7.23 1.46 -8.68
CA LYS A 105 6.85 0.54 -7.60
C LYS A 105 6.80 1.32 -6.31
N PHE A 106 5.77 1.15 -5.49
CA PHE A 106 5.75 1.78 -4.18
C PHE A 106 4.90 1.01 -3.16
N LYS A 107 5.12 1.33 -1.89
CA LYS A 107 4.39 0.77 -0.76
C LYS A 107 4.12 1.84 0.28
N PHE A 108 2.87 1.94 0.71
CA PHE A 108 2.47 2.66 1.92
C PHE A 108 2.23 1.66 3.04
N VAL A 109 2.72 1.96 4.24
CA VAL A 109 2.44 1.22 5.47
C VAL A 109 1.80 2.18 6.46
N PHE A 110 0.68 1.78 7.04
CA PHE A 110 -0.09 2.59 7.97
C PHE A 110 -0.18 1.92 9.33
N LYS A 111 -0.18 2.73 10.38
CA LYS A 111 -0.40 2.29 11.75
C LYS A 111 -1.14 3.36 12.52
N LYS A 112 -2.27 2.99 13.14
CA LYS A 112 -3.09 3.90 13.97
C LYS A 112 -3.48 5.21 13.26
N ASN A 113 -3.88 5.13 11.99
CA ASN A 113 -4.17 6.26 11.07
C ASN A 113 -2.97 7.14 10.67
N ASP A 114 -1.76 6.85 11.15
CA ASP A 114 -0.55 7.53 10.68
C ASP A 114 0.12 6.72 9.55
N LEU A 115 0.93 7.41 8.74
CA LEU A 115 1.88 6.78 7.84
C LEU A 115 3.07 6.23 8.66
N GLU A 116 3.30 4.92 8.66
CA GLU A 116 4.50 4.35 9.28
C GLU A 116 5.68 4.41 8.30
N SER A 117 5.44 4.07 7.03
CA SER A 117 6.43 4.24 5.97
C SER A 117 5.81 4.41 4.59
N PHE A 118 6.57 5.04 3.70
CA PHE A 118 6.36 5.11 2.27
C PHE A 118 7.67 4.81 1.56
N ASP A 119 7.67 3.73 0.77
CA ASP A 119 8.80 3.34 -0.06
C ASP A 119 8.43 3.48 -1.53
N LEU A 120 9.34 4.01 -2.35
CA LEU A 120 9.18 4.16 -3.78
C LEU A 120 10.47 3.73 -4.49
N TYR A 121 10.32 2.97 -5.56
CA TYR A 121 11.40 2.48 -6.41
C TYR A 121 11.07 2.73 -7.87
N ARG A 122 12.05 3.26 -8.60
CA ARG A 122 11.98 3.50 -10.03
C ARG A 122 13.19 2.88 -10.68
N ASP A 123 12.91 1.97 -11.61
CA ASP A 123 13.95 1.40 -12.47
C ASP A 123 13.83 1.96 -13.88
N ASP A 124 14.92 1.89 -14.64
CA ASP A 124 14.92 2.22 -16.06
C ASP A 124 14.29 1.11 -16.93
N ASP A 125 14.36 1.27 -18.25
CA ASP A 125 13.85 0.30 -19.22
C ASP A 125 14.59 -1.05 -19.16
N ASN A 126 15.79 -1.11 -18.58
CA ASN A 126 16.57 -2.35 -18.38
C ASN A 126 16.24 -3.03 -17.04
N GLY A 127 15.46 -2.39 -16.17
CA GLY A 127 15.18 -2.86 -14.82
C GLY A 127 16.26 -2.51 -13.81
N ASP A 128 17.18 -1.60 -14.15
CA ASP A 128 18.19 -1.10 -13.22
C ASP A 128 17.61 0.02 -12.34
N LEU A 129 17.76 -0.09 -11.02
CA LEU A 129 17.28 0.91 -10.07
C LEU A 129 17.97 2.25 -10.31
N VAL A 130 17.20 3.27 -10.72
CA VAL A 130 17.70 4.62 -10.99
C VAL A 130 17.28 5.64 -9.95
N PHE A 131 16.29 5.32 -9.11
CA PHE A 131 15.83 6.21 -8.06
C PHE A 131 15.04 5.45 -7.00
N SER A 132 15.28 5.75 -5.72
CA SER A 132 14.39 5.31 -4.65
C SER A 132 14.23 6.32 -3.53
N ILE A 133 13.11 6.21 -2.83
CA ILE A 133 12.79 6.96 -1.63
C ILE A 133 12.33 5.98 -0.56
N SER A 134 12.80 6.18 0.66
CA SER A 134 12.19 5.61 1.87
C SER A 134 11.91 6.74 2.85
N LEU A 135 10.64 7.06 3.04
CA LEU A 135 10.13 7.94 4.09
C LEU A 135 9.58 7.05 5.21
N PHE A 136 10.08 7.15 6.43
CA PHE A 136 9.65 6.26 7.51
C PHE A 136 9.72 6.91 8.88
N LYS A 137 8.85 6.46 9.78
CA LYS A 137 8.76 6.90 11.17
C LYS A 137 9.71 6.06 12.03
N GLU A 138 10.60 6.71 12.77
CA GLU A 138 11.30 6.11 13.91
C GLU A 138 10.86 6.83 15.18
N LYS A 139 10.11 6.12 16.03
CA LYS A 139 9.45 6.69 17.22
C LYS A 139 8.45 7.78 16.79
N GLU A 140 8.76 9.06 17.03
CA GLU A 140 7.90 10.21 16.70
C GLU A 140 8.57 11.13 15.67
N THR A 141 9.58 10.64 14.95
CA THR A 141 10.33 11.44 13.98
C THR A 141 10.40 10.72 12.64
N TYR A 142 10.07 11.43 11.57
CA TYR A 142 10.20 10.91 10.22
C TYR A 142 11.62 11.15 9.68
N TYR A 143 12.09 10.17 8.92
CA TYR A 143 13.34 10.23 8.19
C TYR A 143 13.09 9.95 6.72
N LEU A 144 13.83 10.66 5.87
CA LEU A 144 13.84 10.47 4.43
C LEU A 144 15.22 9.94 4.03
N ILE A 145 15.24 8.82 3.31
CA ILE A 145 16.41 8.33 2.59
C ILE A 145 16.10 8.44 1.10
N VAL A 146 17.02 9.04 0.35
CA VAL A 146 16.92 9.15 -1.11
C VAL A 146 18.13 8.48 -1.73
N PHE A 147 17.87 7.65 -2.73
CA PHE A 147 18.90 7.06 -3.58
C PHE A 147 18.82 7.67 -4.99
N GLU A 148 19.96 8.14 -5.48
CA GLU A 148 20.22 8.47 -6.88
C GLU A 148 21.63 7.93 -7.21
N PRO A 149 21.84 7.23 -8.36
CA PRO A 149 23.10 6.54 -8.68
C PRO A 149 24.38 7.36 -8.53
N ASP A 150 24.30 8.66 -8.82
CA ASP A 150 25.45 9.58 -8.80
C ASP A 150 25.50 10.48 -7.54
N LYS A 151 24.66 10.22 -6.54
CA LYS A 151 24.63 11.02 -5.30
C LYS A 151 24.92 10.16 -4.07
N PRO A 152 25.61 10.73 -3.07
CA PRO A 152 25.81 10.03 -1.82
C PRO A 152 24.46 9.78 -1.14
N TRP A 153 24.31 8.59 -0.57
CA TRP A 153 23.13 8.27 0.22
C TRP A 153 23.06 9.21 1.41
N LYS A 154 21.90 9.85 1.58
CA LYS A 154 21.65 10.78 2.67
C LYS A 154 20.40 10.35 3.41
N ARG A 155 20.52 10.37 4.74
CA ARG A 155 19.40 10.21 5.66
C ARG A 155 19.13 11.57 6.27
N ASP A 156 17.98 12.14 5.96
CA ASP A 156 17.54 13.44 6.43
C ASP A 156 16.39 13.31 7.41
N LYS A 157 16.35 14.16 8.43
CA LYS A 157 15.19 14.30 9.29
C LYS A 157 14.14 15.17 8.61
N VAL A 158 12.90 14.73 8.71
CA VAL A 158 11.75 15.39 8.10
C VAL A 158 10.97 16.10 9.20
N SER A 159 10.82 17.41 9.07
CA SER A 159 10.00 18.22 9.96
C SER A 159 8.52 18.10 9.65
N ASP A 160 8.18 17.97 8.36
CA ASP A 160 6.81 17.81 7.87
C ASP A 160 6.83 17.21 6.46
N PHE A 161 5.77 16.51 6.07
CA PHE A 161 5.60 16.01 4.70
C PHE A 161 4.14 16.06 4.28
N GLN A 162 3.93 16.13 2.98
CA GLN A 162 2.60 16.07 2.39
C GLN A 162 2.62 15.30 1.09
N PHE A 163 1.53 14.57 0.86
CA PHE A 163 1.17 14.08 -0.45
C PHE A 163 0.10 15.01 -1.04
N SER A 164 0.37 15.54 -2.24
CA SER A 164 -0.56 16.38 -2.99
C SER A 164 -0.65 15.86 -4.40
N GLY A 165 -1.63 15.00 -4.68
CA GLY A 165 -1.61 14.31 -5.96
C GLY A 165 -0.56 13.20 -5.94
N LYS A 166 0.06 13.04 -7.11
CA LYS A 166 1.30 12.29 -7.31
C LYS A 166 2.56 12.99 -6.79
N GLN A 167 2.46 14.05 -6.00
CA GLN A 167 3.64 14.78 -5.51
C GLN A 167 3.85 14.50 -4.02
N LEU A 168 5.00 13.95 -3.67
CA LEU A 168 5.53 13.95 -2.31
C LEU A 168 6.39 15.20 -2.12
N THR A 169 6.09 15.98 -1.09
CA THR A 169 6.92 17.09 -0.62
C THR A 169 7.34 16.81 0.82
N CYS A 170 8.64 16.83 1.10
CA CYS A 170 9.19 16.72 2.45
C CYS A 170 9.95 18.00 2.81
N HIS A 171 9.58 18.61 3.93
CA HIS A 171 10.33 19.70 4.55
C HIS A 171 11.34 19.08 5.53
N LEU A 172 12.62 19.38 5.31
CA LEU A 172 13.72 18.79 6.08
C LEU A 172 14.12 19.71 7.24
N GLU A 173 14.57 19.15 8.37
CA GLU A 173 14.98 19.94 9.55
C GLU A 173 16.16 20.89 9.27
N ASN A 174 16.94 20.63 8.23
CA ASN A 174 18.04 21.51 7.81
C ASN A 174 17.57 22.73 6.99
N GLY A 175 16.27 22.87 6.75
CA GLY A 175 15.66 23.96 5.97
C GLY A 175 15.49 23.66 4.47
N ASP A 176 16.02 22.54 3.98
CA ASP A 176 15.84 22.12 2.59
C ASP A 176 14.42 21.58 2.36
N THR A 177 13.99 21.57 1.10
CA THR A 177 12.75 20.92 0.68
C THR A 177 13.04 19.90 -0.39
N PHE A 178 12.62 18.66 -0.15
CA PHE A 178 12.67 17.59 -1.13
C PHE A 178 11.30 17.46 -1.81
N ASN A 179 11.33 17.24 -3.12
CA ASN A 179 10.13 17.01 -3.92
C ASN A 179 10.34 15.79 -4.81
N SER A 180 9.36 14.91 -4.85
CA SER A 180 9.33 13.80 -5.79
C SER A 180 7.95 13.65 -6.40
N LYS A 181 7.93 13.34 -7.69
CA LYS A 181 6.73 12.95 -8.41
C LYS A 181 6.69 11.43 -8.50
N ILE A 182 5.56 10.86 -8.09
CA ILE A 182 5.17 9.47 -8.30
C ILE A 182 4.67 9.32 -9.74
N ILE A 183 5.20 8.35 -10.47
CA ILE A 183 4.77 8.00 -11.82
C ILE A 183 3.82 6.82 -11.70
N CYS A 184 2.55 7.05 -11.99
CA CYS A 184 1.55 6.00 -12.00
C CYS A 184 0.41 6.31 -12.96
N VAL A 185 -0.30 5.26 -13.37
CA VAL A 185 -1.57 5.30 -14.08
C VAL A 185 -2.69 6.03 -13.30
N PRO A 186 -3.72 6.56 -13.99
CA PRO A 186 -4.74 7.42 -13.36
C PRO A 186 -5.51 6.81 -12.19
N TYR A 187 -5.87 5.52 -12.25
CA TYR A 187 -6.63 4.92 -11.13
C TYR A 187 -5.77 4.76 -9.87
N ILE A 188 -4.45 4.54 -10.01
CA ILE A 188 -3.52 4.54 -8.88
C ILE A 188 -3.36 5.94 -8.31
N GLU A 189 -3.36 6.95 -9.18
CA GLU A 189 -3.34 8.35 -8.75
C GLU A 189 -4.57 8.67 -7.89
N ASP A 190 -5.76 8.21 -8.27
CA ASP A 190 -6.97 8.38 -7.47
C ASP A 190 -6.84 7.73 -6.08
N ILE A 191 -6.25 6.53 -6.00
CA ILE A 191 -5.97 5.88 -4.71
C ILE A 191 -5.01 6.69 -3.86
N ILE A 192 -3.89 7.15 -4.44
CA ILE A 192 -2.92 8.00 -3.74
C ILE A 192 -3.60 9.28 -3.25
N ASN A 193 -4.46 9.90 -4.05
CA ASN A 193 -5.18 11.12 -3.67
C ASN A 193 -6.07 10.91 -2.44
N ASN A 194 -6.86 9.84 -2.43
CA ASN A 194 -7.72 9.51 -1.30
C ASN A 194 -6.90 9.20 -0.04
N ILE A 195 -5.82 8.42 -0.16
CA ILE A 195 -4.88 8.17 0.94
C ILE A 195 -4.31 9.50 1.46
N SER A 196 -3.90 10.39 0.56
CA SER A 196 -3.34 11.69 0.91
C SER A 196 -4.31 12.56 1.71
N GLU A 197 -5.60 12.54 1.37
CA GLU A 197 -6.64 13.26 2.10
C GLU A 197 -6.88 12.70 3.50
N LEU A 198 -6.74 11.38 3.67
CA LEU A 198 -6.91 10.69 4.95
C LEU A 198 -5.72 10.87 5.91
N LEU A 199 -4.54 11.21 5.39
CA LEU A 199 -3.33 11.48 6.18
C LEU A 199 -3.21 12.95 6.66
N ARG A 200 -4.17 13.82 6.31
CA ARG A 200 -4.15 15.25 6.68
C ARG A 200 -4.56 15.54 8.12
#